data_AF-A0A520HID9-F1
#
_entry.id   AF-A0A520HID9-F1
#
_cell.length_a   1.000
_cell.length_b   1.000
_cell.length_c   1.000
_cell.angle_alpha   90.00
_cell.angle_beta   90.00
_cell.angle_gamma   90.00
#
_symmetry.space_group_name_H-M   'P 1'
#
loop_
_entity.id
_entity.type
_entity.pdbx_description
1 polymer ?
#
loop_
_entity_poly.entity_id
_entity_poly.type
_entity_poly.pdbx_seq_one_letter_code
_entity_poly.pdbx_strand_id
1 'polypeptide(L)'
;PDSLDAQIIKDAGAVFSRREKMQLTYSVRNTHRAVGTRLSSEITRTFGMSALADGHVHVRLRGSAGQSLGAFLCKGITLEVFGDANDYVGKGLSGGIIAVRPVVSSPLASQDNTILGNTVLYGATSGSLYAAGQAGERFAVRNSGANVVVEGCGANGCEYMTGGTAVVLGPVGANFGAGMTGGMAFIYDADGSFARRANPDSITWNRLSSLHWEAVLLGMIRAHHAATDSKWSGALLDDWGRVVDRFWQVVPKEMLTRLSHPLDDRVEQVAAE
;
A
#
# COMPACT_ATOMS: atom_id res chain seq x y z
N PRO A 1 23.13 17.55 -9.62
CA PRO A 1 23.21 16.22 -10.29
C PRO A 1 21.81 15.75 -10.67
N ASP A 2 21.65 15.22 -11.89
CA ASP A 2 20.39 14.59 -12.30
C ASP A 2 20.07 13.37 -11.43
N SER A 3 18.78 13.08 -11.24
CA SER A 3 18.33 11.89 -10.50
C SER A 3 18.41 10.64 -11.38
N LEU A 4 18.23 9.46 -10.75
CA LEU A 4 18.15 8.17 -11.45
C LEU A 4 17.13 8.17 -12.61
N ASP A 5 16.09 8.99 -12.52
CA ASP A 5 15.08 9.14 -13.57
C ASP A 5 15.64 9.62 -14.91
N ALA A 6 16.71 10.42 -14.94
CA ALA A 6 17.29 10.83 -16.21
C ALA A 6 17.81 9.61 -16.99
N GLN A 7 18.39 8.64 -16.29
CA GLN A 7 18.80 7.37 -16.87
C GLN A 7 17.58 6.51 -17.23
N ILE A 8 16.59 6.39 -16.34
CA ILE A 8 15.38 5.61 -16.57
C ILE A 8 14.65 6.09 -17.83
N ILE A 9 14.47 7.41 -18.01
CA ILE A 9 13.77 7.99 -19.16
C ILE A 9 14.54 7.74 -20.45
N LYS A 10 15.86 7.88 -20.43
CA LYS A 10 16.72 7.58 -21.57
C LYS A 10 16.58 6.12 -22.01
N ASP A 11 16.64 5.20 -21.05
CA ASP A 11 16.55 3.77 -21.32
C ASP A 11 15.11 3.34 -21.68
N ALA A 12 14.11 4.07 -21.20
CA ALA A 12 12.69 3.90 -21.55
C ALA A 12 12.31 4.51 -22.92
N GLY A 13 13.27 4.90 -23.76
CA GLY A 13 12.99 5.57 -25.05
C GLY A 13 11.98 4.84 -25.93
N ALA A 14 12.00 3.50 -25.94
CA ALA A 14 11.05 2.70 -26.72
C ALA A 14 9.59 2.77 -26.22
N VAL A 15 9.37 3.08 -24.94
CA VAL A 15 8.04 3.37 -24.39
C VAL A 15 7.48 4.60 -25.08
N PHE A 16 8.28 5.66 -25.23
CA PHE A 16 7.82 6.93 -25.79
C PHE A 16 7.70 6.90 -27.31
N SER A 17 8.63 6.25 -28.01
CA SER A 17 8.62 6.22 -29.48
C SER A 17 7.69 5.15 -30.06
N ARG A 18 7.54 4.00 -29.40
CA ARG A 18 6.85 2.82 -29.95
C ARG A 18 5.78 2.24 -29.02
N ARG A 19 5.56 2.83 -27.84
CA ARG A 19 4.64 2.33 -26.80
C ARG A 19 4.97 0.90 -26.35
N GLU A 20 6.23 0.50 -26.44
CA GLU A 20 6.67 -0.82 -25.98
C GLU A 20 6.55 -0.94 -24.46
N LYS A 21 6.22 -2.15 -24.00
CA LYS A 21 6.34 -2.49 -22.58
C LYS A 21 7.80 -2.73 -22.26
N MET A 22 8.28 -2.21 -21.13
CA MET A 22 9.69 -2.30 -20.75
C MET A 22 9.89 -2.75 -19.32
N GLN A 23 10.95 -3.51 -19.10
CA GLN A 23 11.48 -3.86 -17.79
C GLN A 23 12.91 -3.35 -17.66
N LEU A 24 13.17 -2.56 -16.62
CA LEU A 24 14.47 -1.93 -16.38
C LEU A 24 14.95 -2.30 -14.97
N THR A 25 16.27 -2.39 -14.77
CA THR A 25 16.86 -2.77 -13.47
C THR A 25 18.01 -1.85 -13.11
N TYR A 26 18.01 -1.31 -11.89
CA TYR A 26 19.05 -0.41 -11.38
C TYR A 26 19.41 -0.70 -9.93
N SER A 27 20.58 -0.22 -9.51
CA SER A 27 20.89 -0.06 -8.09
C SER A 27 20.37 1.27 -7.59
N VAL A 28 19.82 1.30 -6.37
CA VAL A 28 19.32 2.51 -5.71
C VAL A 28 20.06 2.75 -4.40
N ARG A 29 20.26 4.03 -4.06
CA ARG A 29 20.92 4.49 -2.83
C ARG A 29 20.04 5.55 -2.17
N ASN A 30 20.22 5.76 -0.87
CA ASN A 30 19.44 6.74 -0.11
C ASN A 30 19.58 8.20 -0.63
N THR A 31 20.64 8.49 -1.39
CA THR A 31 20.85 9.77 -2.08
C THR A 31 20.03 9.90 -3.37
N HIS A 32 19.54 8.80 -3.94
CA HIS A 32 18.61 8.80 -5.08
C HIS A 32 17.19 9.06 -4.56
N ARG A 33 16.82 10.34 -4.50
CA ARG A 33 15.49 10.81 -4.09
C ARG A 33 14.54 10.91 -5.28
N ALA A 34 13.24 10.82 -5.00
CA ALA A 34 12.16 11.02 -5.99
C ALA A 34 12.27 10.12 -7.24
N VAL A 35 12.76 8.88 -7.06
CA VAL A 35 12.87 7.91 -8.16
C VAL A 35 11.48 7.58 -8.70
N GLY A 36 11.30 7.71 -10.01
CA GLY A 36 10.05 7.48 -10.74
C GLY A 36 9.20 8.73 -10.96
N THR A 37 9.47 9.84 -10.25
CA THR A 37 8.63 11.05 -10.34
C THR A 37 8.76 11.77 -11.69
N ARG A 38 9.98 11.93 -12.22
CA ARG A 38 10.17 12.52 -13.56
C ARG A 38 9.67 11.57 -14.64
N LEU A 39 9.88 10.25 -14.49
CA LEU A 39 9.29 9.25 -15.40
C LEU A 39 7.76 9.39 -15.45
N SER A 40 7.11 9.51 -14.29
CA SER A 40 5.66 9.74 -14.19
C SER A 40 5.22 11.01 -14.90
N SER A 41 5.99 12.10 -14.80
CA SER A 41 5.71 13.35 -15.51
C SER A 41 5.78 13.17 -17.03
N GLU A 42 6.83 12.51 -17.54
CA GLU A 42 6.97 12.26 -18.98
C GLU A 42 5.83 11.37 -19.51
N ILE A 43 5.52 10.26 -18.84
CA ILE A 43 4.41 9.38 -19.22
C ILE A 43 3.08 10.15 -19.21
N THR A 44 2.83 10.96 -18.18
CA THR A 44 1.60 11.75 -18.10
C THR A 44 1.52 12.80 -19.20
N ARG A 45 2.63 13.45 -19.57
CA ARG A 45 2.67 14.44 -20.66
C ARG A 45 2.44 13.80 -22.03
N THR A 46 2.98 12.60 -22.26
CA THR A 46 2.89 11.92 -23.55
C THR A 46 1.57 11.17 -23.72
N PHE A 47 1.10 10.48 -22.68
CA PHE A 47 -0.01 9.53 -22.77
C PHE A 47 -1.21 9.91 -21.89
N GLY A 48 -1.07 10.85 -20.96
CA GLY A 48 -2.06 11.10 -19.91
C GLY A 48 -1.95 10.10 -18.75
N MET A 49 -2.80 10.27 -17.73
CA MET A 49 -2.68 9.53 -16.46
C MET A 49 -3.15 8.07 -16.51
N SER A 50 -3.91 7.67 -17.53
CA SER A 50 -4.65 6.39 -17.52
C SER A 50 -4.53 5.57 -18.82
N ALA A 51 -3.77 6.05 -19.81
CA ALA A 51 -3.72 5.40 -21.12
C ALA A 51 -2.88 4.12 -21.15
N LEU A 52 -1.91 3.98 -20.24
CA LEU A 52 -1.08 2.78 -20.13
C LEU A 52 -1.72 1.77 -19.17
N ALA A 53 -1.64 0.49 -19.53
CA ALA A 53 -2.02 -0.61 -18.65
C ALA A 53 -1.00 -0.77 -17.52
N ASP A 54 -1.40 -1.36 -16.40
CA ASP A 54 -0.48 -1.58 -15.26
C ASP A 54 0.75 -2.41 -15.68
N GLY A 55 1.91 -2.06 -15.11
CA GLY A 55 3.18 -2.72 -15.42
C GLY A 55 3.73 -2.46 -16.82
N HIS A 56 3.24 -1.44 -17.54
CA HIS A 56 3.77 -1.08 -18.86
C HIS A 56 5.25 -0.69 -18.80
N VAL A 57 5.66 -0.01 -17.73
CA VAL A 57 7.06 0.26 -17.40
C VAL A 57 7.34 -0.28 -16.00
N HIS A 58 8.07 -1.40 -15.94
CA HIS A 58 8.47 -2.04 -14.68
C HIS A 58 9.92 -1.71 -14.37
N VAL A 59 10.16 -0.98 -13.29
CA VAL A 59 11.51 -0.62 -12.83
C VAL A 59 11.84 -1.40 -11.56
N ARG A 60 12.81 -2.29 -11.65
CA ARG A 60 13.38 -3.01 -10.51
C ARG A 60 14.56 -2.23 -9.93
N LEU A 61 14.56 -2.07 -8.61
CA LEU A 61 15.56 -1.32 -7.88
C LEU A 61 16.15 -2.22 -6.79
N ARG A 62 17.48 -2.25 -6.66
CA ARG A 62 18.15 -2.99 -5.58
C ARG A 62 18.93 -2.04 -4.68
N GLY A 63 18.69 -2.12 -3.37
CA GLY A 63 19.31 -1.25 -2.37
C GLY A 63 18.27 -0.45 -1.59
N SER A 64 18.69 0.69 -1.04
CA SER A 64 17.85 1.55 -0.19
C SER A 64 17.40 2.77 -0.96
N ALA A 65 16.09 2.94 -1.18
CA ALA A 65 15.57 4.10 -1.89
C ALA A 65 15.59 5.36 -1.01
N GLY A 66 15.99 6.49 -1.59
CA GLY A 66 15.92 7.78 -0.93
C GLY A 66 14.49 8.26 -0.70
N GLN A 67 14.36 9.43 -0.08
CA GLN A 67 13.06 10.04 0.19
C GLN A 67 12.22 10.21 -1.09
N SER A 68 10.90 10.10 -0.93
CA SER A 68 9.91 10.33 -1.99
C SER A 68 9.96 9.33 -3.16
N LEU A 69 10.38 8.09 -2.92
CA LEU A 69 10.25 7.01 -3.90
C LEU A 69 8.84 6.96 -4.49
N GLY A 70 8.71 7.02 -5.82
CA GLY A 70 7.43 6.94 -6.50
C GLY A 70 6.47 8.06 -6.15
N ALA A 71 6.96 9.24 -5.76
CA ALA A 71 6.08 10.39 -5.56
C ALA A 71 5.37 10.74 -6.87
N PHE A 72 4.04 10.90 -6.80
CA PHE A 72 3.15 11.17 -7.93
C PHE A 72 3.20 10.12 -9.05
N LEU A 73 3.51 8.87 -8.73
CA LEU A 73 3.60 7.79 -9.72
C LEU A 73 2.23 7.52 -10.36
N CYS A 74 2.15 7.68 -11.68
CA CYS A 74 0.93 7.48 -12.44
C CYS A 74 0.75 6.03 -12.88
N LYS A 75 -0.45 5.71 -13.38
CA LYS A 75 -0.79 4.39 -13.88
C LYS A 75 0.14 3.96 -15.01
N GLY A 76 0.45 2.67 -15.02
CA GLY A 76 1.34 2.04 -16.00
C GLY A 76 2.79 1.98 -15.59
N ILE A 77 3.19 2.60 -14.48
CA ILE A 77 4.50 2.42 -13.88
C ILE A 77 4.40 1.49 -12.66
N THR A 78 5.30 0.51 -12.63
CA THR A 78 5.54 -0.35 -11.46
C THR A 78 6.97 -0.17 -10.97
N LEU A 79 7.14 0.21 -9.71
CA LEU A 79 8.44 0.23 -9.02
C LEU A 79 8.53 -0.97 -8.08
N GLU A 80 9.51 -1.83 -8.26
CA GLU A 80 9.78 -2.97 -7.38
C GLU A 80 11.15 -2.76 -6.71
N VAL A 81 11.17 -2.64 -5.38
CA VAL A 81 12.39 -2.43 -4.59
C VAL A 81 12.74 -3.69 -3.82
N PHE A 82 13.94 -4.20 -4.07
CA PHE A 82 14.60 -5.25 -3.31
C PHE A 82 15.57 -4.60 -2.32
N GLY A 83 15.10 -4.38 -1.10
CA GLY A 83 15.78 -3.64 -0.05
C GLY A 83 14.78 -2.89 0.83
N ASP A 84 14.97 -1.58 0.98
CA ASP A 84 14.18 -0.71 1.85
C ASP A 84 13.95 0.68 1.21
N ALA A 85 13.12 1.51 1.84
CA ALA A 85 12.91 2.88 1.41
C ALA A 85 12.73 3.85 2.59
N ASN A 86 13.23 5.08 2.42
CA ASN A 86 13.06 6.17 3.40
C ASN A 86 11.65 6.78 3.36
N ASP A 87 11.48 7.96 3.95
CA ASP A 87 10.19 8.65 4.07
C ASP A 87 9.51 8.96 2.73
N TYR A 88 8.19 9.18 2.79
CA TYR A 88 7.36 9.69 1.69
C TYR A 88 7.20 8.76 0.49
N VAL A 89 7.38 7.45 0.68
CA VAL A 89 7.10 6.45 -0.37
C VAL A 89 5.67 6.63 -0.86
N GLY A 90 5.50 6.75 -2.18
CA GLY A 90 4.20 6.96 -2.78
C GLY A 90 3.51 8.27 -2.39
N LYS A 91 4.24 9.32 -1.99
CA LYS A 91 3.66 10.65 -1.76
C LYS A 91 2.83 11.07 -2.97
N GLY A 92 1.55 11.35 -2.78
CA GLY A 92 0.63 11.70 -3.86
C GLY A 92 0.49 10.61 -4.92
N LEU A 93 0.60 9.32 -4.56
CA LEU A 93 0.44 8.21 -5.51
C LEU A 93 -0.83 8.40 -6.34
N SER A 94 -0.69 8.23 -7.66
CA SER A 94 -1.69 8.66 -8.65
C SER A 94 -1.96 7.58 -9.70
N GLY A 95 -1.98 6.31 -9.27
CA GLY A 95 -2.35 5.17 -10.10
C GLY A 95 -1.23 4.15 -10.33
N GLY A 96 0.03 4.50 -10.00
CA GLY A 96 1.16 3.58 -10.11
C GLY A 96 1.15 2.48 -9.07
N ILE A 97 2.03 1.50 -9.25
CA ILE A 97 2.23 0.39 -8.31
C ILE A 97 3.64 0.49 -7.71
N ILE A 98 3.74 0.39 -6.39
CA ILE A 98 5.01 0.32 -5.68
C ILE A 98 5.02 -0.96 -4.85
N ALA A 99 6.04 -1.80 -5.03
CA ALA A 99 6.28 -2.99 -4.22
C ALA A 99 7.66 -2.87 -3.55
N VAL A 100 7.73 -3.09 -2.25
CA VAL A 100 9.00 -3.05 -1.49
C VAL A 100 9.11 -4.33 -0.67
N ARG A 101 10.23 -5.04 -0.82
CA ARG A 101 10.50 -6.27 -0.07
C ARG A 101 11.97 -6.38 0.29
N PRO A 102 12.32 -7.10 1.37
CA PRO A 102 13.70 -7.40 1.67
C PRO A 102 14.36 -8.13 0.49
N VAL A 103 15.68 -8.06 0.40
CA VAL A 103 16.42 -8.92 -0.54
C VAL A 103 16.18 -10.40 -0.20
N VAL A 104 16.16 -11.27 -1.21
CA VAL A 104 15.87 -12.71 -1.04
C VAL A 104 16.82 -13.39 -0.03
N SER A 105 18.05 -12.90 0.08
CA SER A 105 19.06 -13.40 1.02
C SER A 105 18.90 -12.85 2.45
N SER A 106 17.93 -11.98 2.71
CA SER A 106 17.71 -11.39 4.03
C SER A 106 17.21 -12.45 5.00
N PRO A 107 17.80 -12.60 6.20
CA PRO A 107 17.29 -13.50 7.23
C PRO A 107 16.13 -12.89 8.02
N LEU A 108 15.78 -11.62 7.76
CA LEU A 108 14.79 -10.88 8.55
C LEU A 108 13.39 -11.46 8.36
N ALA A 109 12.66 -11.62 9.46
CA ALA A 109 11.22 -11.77 9.45
C ALA A 109 10.60 -10.42 9.07
N SER A 110 9.95 -10.35 7.92
CA SER A 110 9.51 -9.08 7.33
C SER A 110 8.58 -8.31 8.28
N GLN A 111 7.63 -9.00 8.91
CA GLN A 111 6.63 -8.42 9.80
C GLN A 111 7.20 -7.81 11.08
N ASP A 112 8.43 -8.18 11.46
CA ASP A 112 9.10 -7.70 12.67
C ASP A 112 10.09 -6.56 12.39
N ASN A 113 10.22 -6.12 11.13
CA ASN A 113 11.26 -5.18 10.71
C ASN A 113 10.70 -4.01 9.90
N THR A 114 11.25 -2.82 10.14
CA THR A 114 10.92 -1.63 9.34
C THR A 114 11.47 -1.76 7.92
N ILE A 115 10.64 -1.41 6.94
CA ILE A 115 11.03 -1.39 5.52
C ILE A 115 10.72 -0.05 4.85
N LEU A 116 9.74 0.70 5.37
CA LEU A 116 9.39 2.04 4.90
C LEU A 116 9.56 3.06 6.02
N GLY A 117 9.99 4.27 5.67
CA GLY A 117 10.01 5.42 6.58
C GLY A 117 8.61 5.99 6.90
N ASN A 118 8.57 7.28 7.20
CA ASN A 118 7.38 7.98 7.66
C ASN A 118 6.56 8.58 6.52
N THR A 119 5.30 8.95 6.82
CA THR A 119 4.45 9.76 5.94
C THR A 119 4.28 9.14 4.54
N VAL A 120 4.23 7.81 4.52
CA VAL A 120 3.97 6.97 3.34
C VAL A 120 2.57 7.26 2.80
N LEU A 121 2.43 7.33 1.47
CA LEU A 121 1.17 7.62 0.76
C LEU A 121 0.52 8.97 1.11
N TYR A 122 1.30 9.95 1.54
CA TYR A 122 0.76 11.26 1.87
C TYR A 122 -0.05 11.87 0.70
N GLY A 123 -1.36 12.01 0.88
CA GLY A 123 -2.24 12.61 -0.13
C GLY A 123 -2.43 11.74 -1.39
N ALA A 124 -2.18 10.44 -1.32
CA ALA A 124 -2.38 9.53 -2.45
C ALA A 124 -3.86 9.50 -2.88
N THR A 125 -4.11 9.44 -4.19
CA THR A 125 -5.48 9.49 -4.76
C THR A 125 -5.87 8.22 -5.48
N SER A 126 -4.90 7.43 -5.96
CA SER A 126 -5.12 6.11 -6.55
C SER A 126 -3.80 5.34 -6.64
N GLY A 127 -3.85 4.08 -7.04
CA GLY A 127 -2.69 3.20 -7.17
C GLY A 127 -2.55 2.23 -6.01
N SER A 128 -1.48 1.43 -6.04
CA SER A 128 -1.27 0.37 -5.05
C SER A 128 0.14 0.41 -4.45
N LEU A 129 0.24 0.16 -3.14
CA LEU A 129 1.50 -0.03 -2.43
C LEU A 129 1.50 -1.36 -1.68
N TYR A 130 2.53 -2.17 -1.87
CA TYR A 130 2.74 -3.43 -1.16
C TYR A 130 4.11 -3.41 -0.49
N ALA A 131 4.19 -3.58 0.83
CA ALA A 131 5.47 -3.56 1.53
C ALA A 131 5.59 -4.74 2.50
N ALA A 132 6.55 -5.63 2.25
CA ALA A 132 6.87 -6.74 3.14
C ALA A 132 7.70 -6.25 4.33
N GLY A 133 7.02 -5.52 5.23
CA GLY A 133 7.58 -5.03 6.48
C GLY A 133 6.78 -3.86 7.04
N GLN A 134 7.29 -3.30 8.14
CA GLN A 134 6.62 -2.22 8.86
C GLN A 134 6.89 -0.86 8.22
N ALA A 135 5.88 -0.01 8.21
CA ALA A 135 6.01 1.42 7.90
C ALA A 135 6.24 2.24 9.19
N GLY A 136 6.86 3.41 9.05
CA GLY A 136 7.03 4.36 10.15
C GLY A 136 5.73 5.06 10.57
N GLU A 137 5.88 6.24 11.17
CA GLU A 137 4.79 7.08 11.62
C GLU A 137 4.00 7.70 10.46
N ARG A 138 2.74 8.07 10.73
CA ARG A 138 1.86 8.73 9.77
C ARG A 138 1.70 7.97 8.45
N PHE A 139 1.73 6.65 8.54
CA PHE A 139 1.43 5.78 7.41
C PHE A 139 0.03 6.09 6.86
N ALA A 140 -0.08 6.21 5.52
CA ALA A 140 -1.34 6.52 4.82
C ALA A 140 -2.03 7.81 5.28
N VAL A 141 -1.26 8.78 5.79
CA VAL A 141 -1.81 10.08 6.19
C VAL A 141 -2.45 10.78 4.99
N ARG A 142 -3.70 11.20 5.13
CA ARG A 142 -4.48 11.81 4.04
C ARG A 142 -4.56 10.96 2.77
N ASN A 143 -4.51 9.62 2.89
CA ASN A 143 -4.84 8.76 1.75
C ASN A 143 -6.30 9.00 1.33
N SER A 144 -6.52 9.24 0.05
CA SER A 144 -7.82 9.57 -0.53
C SER A 144 -8.27 8.57 -1.61
N GLY A 145 -7.50 7.50 -1.85
CA GLY A 145 -7.91 6.48 -2.83
C GLY A 145 -6.90 5.40 -3.20
N ALA A 146 -5.70 5.39 -2.60
CA ALA A 146 -4.75 4.31 -2.82
C ALA A 146 -5.09 3.06 -2.00
N ASN A 147 -4.78 1.90 -2.57
CA ASN A 147 -4.84 0.60 -1.90
C ASN A 147 -3.46 0.25 -1.36
N VAL A 148 -3.38 -0.21 -0.11
CA VAL A 148 -2.09 -0.48 0.51
C VAL A 148 -2.12 -1.70 1.41
N VAL A 149 -1.05 -2.49 1.37
CA VAL A 149 -0.78 -3.58 2.32
C VAL A 149 0.62 -3.43 2.90
N VAL A 150 0.73 -3.36 4.23
CA VAL A 150 1.99 -3.34 4.98
C VAL A 150 1.91 -4.35 6.13
N GLU A 151 3.04 -4.68 6.75
CA GLU A 151 3.11 -5.71 7.81
C GLU A 151 3.22 -5.13 9.23
N GLY A 152 2.98 -3.83 9.35
CA GLY A 152 2.88 -3.07 10.60
C GLY A 152 3.00 -1.59 10.30
N CYS A 153 2.63 -0.74 11.25
CA CYS A 153 2.86 0.70 11.13
C CYS A 153 3.10 1.39 12.47
N GLY A 154 3.78 2.54 12.44
CA GLY A 154 4.00 3.39 13.60
C GLY A 154 2.74 4.15 14.04
N ALA A 155 2.94 5.17 14.89
CA ALA A 155 1.85 5.98 15.41
C ALA A 155 1.18 6.84 14.31
N ASN A 156 -0.07 7.24 14.56
CA ASN A 156 -0.87 8.07 13.67
C ASN A 156 -1.11 7.43 12.28
N GLY A 157 -1.22 6.10 12.23
CA GLY A 157 -1.59 5.40 11.00
C GLY A 157 -3.00 5.80 10.53
N CYS A 158 -3.17 5.97 9.22
CA CYS A 158 -4.42 6.38 8.57
C CYS A 158 -5.00 7.73 9.07
N GLU A 159 -4.15 8.58 9.65
CA GLU A 159 -4.54 9.92 10.09
C GLU A 159 -5.10 10.74 8.92
N TYR A 160 -6.27 11.36 9.09
CA TYR A 160 -6.95 12.15 8.06
C TYR A 160 -7.23 11.42 6.73
N MET A 161 -7.25 10.09 6.71
CA MET A 161 -7.59 9.31 5.51
C MET A 161 -9.06 9.56 5.12
N THR A 162 -9.29 9.80 3.82
CA THR A 162 -10.60 10.15 3.24
C THR A 162 -11.04 9.19 2.14
N GLY A 163 -10.27 8.16 1.83
CA GLY A 163 -10.58 7.18 0.79
C GLY A 163 -9.48 6.14 0.60
N GLY A 164 -9.76 5.11 -0.19
CA GLY A 164 -8.87 3.97 -0.41
C GLY A 164 -9.02 2.88 0.65
N THR A 165 -8.18 1.85 0.54
CA THR A 165 -8.19 0.69 1.45
C THR A 165 -6.80 0.44 2.02
N ALA A 166 -6.68 0.31 3.34
CA ALA A 166 -5.40 0.04 4.01
C ALA A 166 -5.44 -1.27 4.80
N VAL A 167 -4.56 -2.22 4.47
CA VAL A 167 -4.41 -3.47 5.20
C VAL A 167 -3.09 -3.43 5.96
N VAL A 168 -3.14 -3.70 7.27
CA VAL A 168 -1.96 -3.81 8.14
C VAL A 168 -1.91 -5.21 8.72
N LEU A 169 -0.95 -6.01 8.27
CA LEU A 169 -0.77 -7.42 8.66
C LEU A 169 0.04 -7.56 9.96
N GLY A 170 -0.17 -6.69 10.94
CA GLY A 170 0.63 -6.67 12.15
C GLY A 170 0.33 -5.49 13.08
N PRO A 171 1.24 -5.19 14.02
CA PRO A 171 1.01 -4.16 15.01
C PRO A 171 0.90 -2.76 14.38
N VAL A 172 0.01 -1.94 14.94
CA VAL A 172 -0.14 -0.51 14.62
C VAL A 172 0.34 0.35 15.79
N GLY A 173 0.76 1.59 15.59
CA GLY A 173 1.05 2.51 16.70
C GLY A 173 -0.19 3.19 17.28
N ALA A 174 0.01 4.02 18.31
CA ALA A 174 -1.07 4.77 18.96
C ALA A 174 -1.71 5.81 18.02
N ASN A 175 -2.93 6.23 18.36
CA ASN A 175 -3.72 7.23 17.65
C ASN A 175 -4.07 6.83 16.20
N PHE A 176 -4.28 5.53 15.97
CA PHE A 176 -4.68 5.02 14.65
C PHE A 176 -6.06 5.54 14.24
N GLY A 177 -6.20 6.02 13.00
CA GLY A 177 -7.47 6.47 12.42
C GLY A 177 -7.95 7.84 12.92
N ALA A 178 -7.10 8.63 13.58
CA ALA A 178 -7.45 9.97 14.03
C ALA A 178 -7.86 10.87 12.85
N GLY A 179 -9.06 11.46 12.91
CA GLY A 179 -9.60 12.29 11.83
C GLY A 179 -9.84 11.55 10.52
N MET A 180 -9.84 10.21 10.51
CA MET A 180 -10.18 9.42 9.34
C MET A 180 -11.70 9.56 9.05
N THR A 181 -12.05 10.12 7.91
CA THR A 181 -13.44 10.42 7.52
C THR A 181 -13.92 9.62 6.31
N GLY A 182 -13.02 8.89 5.63
CA GLY A 182 -13.38 8.05 4.48
C GLY A 182 -12.39 6.90 4.26
N GLY A 183 -12.81 5.94 3.42
CA GLY A 183 -12.06 4.71 3.15
C GLY A 183 -12.30 3.60 4.17
N MET A 184 -11.47 2.56 4.12
CA MET A 184 -11.56 1.40 4.99
C MET A 184 -10.16 0.91 5.37
N ALA A 185 -10.01 0.39 6.59
CA ALA A 185 -8.79 -0.31 6.97
C ALA A 185 -9.07 -1.69 7.59
N PHE A 186 -8.14 -2.62 7.40
CA PHE A 186 -8.17 -3.96 7.98
C PHE A 186 -6.89 -4.20 8.76
N ILE A 187 -7.02 -4.52 10.05
CA ILE A 187 -5.87 -4.65 10.95
C ILE A 187 -5.83 -6.05 11.51
N TYR A 188 -4.75 -6.78 11.21
CA TYR A 188 -4.47 -8.07 11.83
C TYR A 188 -3.96 -7.87 13.25
N ASP A 189 -4.79 -8.21 14.25
CA ASP A 189 -4.51 -7.95 15.66
C ASP A 189 -4.28 -9.27 16.42
N ALA A 190 -3.06 -9.78 16.33
CA ALA A 190 -2.70 -11.07 16.92
C ALA A 190 -2.69 -11.07 18.45
N ASP A 191 -2.44 -9.91 19.09
CA ASP A 191 -2.29 -9.77 20.54
C ASP A 191 -3.46 -9.04 21.22
N GLY A 192 -4.49 -8.65 20.46
CA GLY A 192 -5.65 -7.95 20.97
C GLY A 192 -5.36 -6.50 21.40
N SER A 193 -4.27 -5.89 20.90
CA SER A 193 -3.85 -4.56 21.33
C SER A 193 -4.47 -3.42 20.53
N PHE A 194 -5.10 -3.68 19.37
CA PHE A 194 -5.60 -2.63 18.47
C PHE A 194 -6.56 -1.64 19.16
N ALA A 195 -7.52 -2.13 19.94
CA ALA A 195 -8.53 -1.27 20.58
C ALA A 195 -7.92 -0.19 21.51
N ARG A 196 -6.74 -0.46 22.11
CA ARG A 196 -6.02 0.52 22.96
C ARG A 196 -5.24 1.54 22.15
N ARG A 197 -5.01 1.29 20.86
CA ARG A 197 -4.22 2.11 19.95
C ARG A 197 -5.07 2.91 18.97
N ALA A 198 -6.33 2.50 18.76
CA ALA A 198 -7.30 3.21 17.94
C ALA A 198 -7.72 4.55 18.57
N ASN A 199 -7.92 5.57 17.73
CA ASN A 199 -8.59 6.80 18.13
C ASN A 199 -10.12 6.64 17.93
N PRO A 200 -10.93 6.59 18.99
CA PRO A 200 -12.36 6.30 18.86
C PRO A 200 -13.21 7.48 18.38
N ASP A 201 -12.65 8.66 18.15
CA ASP A 201 -13.42 9.86 17.85
C ASP A 201 -14.10 9.76 16.48
N SER A 202 -13.35 9.38 15.44
CA SER A 202 -13.82 9.38 14.05
C SER A 202 -14.08 7.99 13.46
N ILE A 203 -13.56 6.92 14.07
CA ILE A 203 -13.67 5.56 13.55
C ILE A 203 -14.48 4.65 14.47
N THR A 204 -14.97 3.57 13.87
CA THR A 204 -15.48 2.37 14.53
C THR A 204 -14.67 1.18 14.05
N TRP A 205 -14.61 0.11 14.83
CA TRP A 205 -13.98 -1.13 14.42
C TRP A 205 -14.82 -2.32 14.86
N ASN A 206 -15.04 -3.25 13.94
CA ASN A 206 -15.83 -4.46 14.17
C ASN A 206 -15.05 -5.67 13.69
N ARG A 207 -15.41 -6.85 14.18
CA ARG A 207 -14.94 -8.10 13.55
C ARG A 207 -15.51 -8.20 12.14
N LEU A 208 -14.79 -8.88 11.28
CA LEU A 208 -15.20 -9.04 9.88
C LEU A 208 -16.45 -9.91 9.80
N SER A 209 -17.57 -9.29 9.45
CA SER A 209 -18.86 -9.98 9.35
C SER A 209 -19.41 -10.11 7.94
N SER A 210 -18.86 -9.38 6.97
CA SER A 210 -19.32 -9.42 5.59
C SER A 210 -18.44 -10.29 4.70
N LEU A 211 -19.06 -11.17 3.91
CA LEU A 211 -18.35 -11.97 2.91
C LEU A 211 -17.75 -11.11 1.80
N HIS A 212 -18.42 -10.01 1.43
CA HIS A 212 -17.85 -9.06 0.46
C HIS A 212 -16.54 -8.48 0.99
N TRP A 213 -16.56 -7.94 2.21
CA TRP A 213 -15.37 -7.31 2.79
C TRP A 213 -14.27 -8.33 3.11
N GLU A 214 -14.62 -9.57 3.43
CA GLU A 214 -13.68 -10.69 3.51
C GLU A 214 -12.99 -10.97 2.18
N ALA A 215 -13.75 -11.03 1.08
CA ALA A 215 -13.19 -11.24 -0.25
C ALA A 215 -12.27 -10.08 -0.68
N VAL A 216 -12.63 -8.83 -0.34
CA VAL A 216 -11.77 -7.65 -0.57
C VAL A 216 -10.45 -7.79 0.18
N LEU A 217 -10.49 -8.08 1.49
CA LEU A 217 -9.31 -8.28 2.32
C LEU A 217 -8.42 -9.41 1.77
N LEU A 218 -9.02 -10.58 1.51
CA LEU A 218 -8.31 -11.74 0.99
C LEU A 218 -7.63 -11.44 -0.36
N GLY A 219 -8.32 -10.73 -1.26
CA GLY A 219 -7.78 -10.28 -2.54
C GLY A 219 -6.57 -9.35 -2.37
N MET A 220 -6.63 -8.42 -1.42
CA MET A 220 -5.50 -7.53 -1.12
C MET A 220 -4.29 -8.28 -0.55
N ILE A 221 -4.50 -9.24 0.36
CA ILE A 221 -3.40 -10.04 0.92
C ILE A 221 -2.77 -10.93 -0.15
N ARG A 222 -3.57 -11.51 -1.06
CA ARG A 222 -3.06 -12.28 -2.22
C ARG A 222 -2.23 -11.40 -3.16
N ALA A 223 -2.69 -10.17 -3.45
CA ALA A 223 -1.95 -9.22 -4.26
C ALA A 223 -0.63 -8.82 -3.60
N HIS A 224 -0.63 -8.60 -2.29
CA HIS A 224 0.58 -8.35 -1.49
C HIS A 224 1.55 -9.52 -1.56
N HIS A 225 1.08 -10.76 -1.33
CA HIS A 225 1.92 -11.94 -1.45
C HIS A 225 2.52 -12.08 -2.86
N ALA A 226 1.73 -11.90 -3.92
CA ALA A 226 2.20 -11.96 -5.30
C ALA A 226 3.24 -10.87 -5.63
N ALA A 227 3.07 -9.66 -5.09
CA ALA A 227 3.96 -8.53 -5.34
C ALA A 227 5.25 -8.56 -4.52
N THR A 228 5.23 -9.19 -3.35
CA THR A 228 6.33 -9.11 -2.37
C THR A 228 6.97 -10.46 -2.03
N ASP A 229 6.36 -11.57 -2.40
CA ASP A 229 6.80 -12.92 -2.01
C ASP A 229 6.96 -13.06 -0.48
N SER A 230 6.14 -12.32 0.27
CA SER A 230 6.20 -12.30 1.73
C SER A 230 5.78 -13.66 2.29
N LYS A 231 6.69 -14.28 3.04
CA LYS A 231 6.43 -15.52 3.78
C LYS A 231 5.35 -15.31 4.85
N TRP A 232 5.31 -14.12 5.44
CA TRP A 232 4.33 -13.78 6.45
C TRP A 232 2.91 -13.75 5.89
N SER A 233 2.71 -13.03 4.78
CA SER A 233 1.39 -13.00 4.14
C SER A 233 0.99 -14.37 3.56
N GLY A 234 1.97 -15.15 3.06
CA GLY A 234 1.75 -16.54 2.66
C GLY A 234 1.20 -17.39 3.81
N ALA A 235 1.82 -17.32 4.99
CA ALA A 235 1.37 -18.05 6.17
C ALA A 235 -0.05 -17.64 6.64
N LEU A 236 -0.39 -16.34 6.55
CA LEU A 236 -1.74 -15.87 6.84
C LEU A 236 -2.78 -16.41 5.85
N LEU A 237 -2.41 -16.53 4.57
CA LEU A 237 -3.28 -17.10 3.54
C LEU A 237 -3.48 -18.60 3.74
N ASP A 238 -2.44 -19.34 4.12
CA ASP A 238 -2.48 -20.78 4.36
C ASP A 238 -3.36 -21.16 5.55
N ASP A 239 -3.43 -20.32 6.59
CA ASP A 239 -4.25 -20.54 7.80
C ASP A 239 -5.47 -19.59 7.87
N TRP A 240 -6.00 -19.17 6.71
CA TRP A 240 -7.02 -18.12 6.61
C TRP A 240 -8.20 -18.30 7.59
N GLY A 241 -8.74 -19.52 7.66
CA GLY A 241 -9.90 -19.83 8.51
C GLY A 241 -9.68 -19.60 10.01
N ARG A 242 -8.42 -19.53 10.49
CA ARG A 242 -8.11 -19.21 11.89
C ARG A 242 -7.69 -17.75 12.09
N VAL A 243 -7.14 -17.12 11.06
CA VAL A 243 -6.62 -15.75 11.16
C VAL A 243 -7.69 -14.70 10.88
N VAL A 244 -8.71 -15.00 10.08
CA VAL A 244 -9.75 -14.03 9.68
C VAL A 244 -10.45 -13.38 10.88
N ASP A 245 -10.75 -14.16 11.92
CA ASP A 245 -11.39 -13.67 13.14
C ASP A 245 -10.52 -12.72 13.98
N ARG A 246 -9.22 -12.65 13.68
CA ARG A 246 -8.28 -11.73 14.33
C ARG A 246 -8.18 -10.39 13.62
N PHE A 247 -8.82 -10.23 12.47
CA PHE A 247 -8.88 -8.94 11.81
C PHE A 247 -9.92 -8.02 12.47
N TRP A 248 -9.57 -6.74 12.52
CA TRP A 248 -10.51 -5.65 12.74
C TRP A 248 -10.79 -4.96 11.41
N GLN A 249 -12.07 -4.83 11.08
CA GLN A 249 -12.54 -3.95 10.02
C GLN A 249 -12.80 -2.56 10.62
N VAL A 250 -11.99 -1.59 10.22
CA VAL A 250 -12.02 -0.21 10.70
C VAL A 250 -12.72 0.67 9.67
N VAL A 251 -13.75 1.39 10.12
CA VAL A 251 -14.62 2.19 9.25
C VAL A 251 -14.90 3.53 9.90
N PRO A 252 -14.78 4.64 9.16
CA PRO A 252 -15.18 5.97 9.63
C PRO A 252 -16.67 6.01 9.96
N LYS A 253 -17.02 6.66 11.07
CA LYS A 253 -18.42 6.80 11.51
C LYS A 253 -19.31 7.43 10.43
N GLU A 254 -18.79 8.44 9.72
CA GLU A 254 -19.50 9.13 8.64
C GLU A 254 -19.77 8.25 7.41
N MET A 255 -19.01 7.16 7.25
CA MET A 255 -19.17 6.24 6.12
C MET A 255 -20.21 5.16 6.36
N LEU A 256 -20.62 4.89 7.61
CA LEU A 256 -21.49 3.75 7.96
C LEU A 256 -22.79 3.70 7.15
N THR A 257 -23.37 4.86 6.82
CA THR A 257 -24.62 4.97 6.04
C THR A 257 -24.39 5.11 4.54
N ARG A 258 -23.13 5.11 4.09
CA ARG A 258 -22.69 5.39 2.72
C ARG A 258 -21.86 4.26 2.11
N LEU A 259 -21.69 3.16 2.82
CA LEU A 259 -21.00 1.98 2.30
C LEU A 259 -21.83 1.34 1.18
N SER A 260 -21.17 0.91 0.11
CA SER A 260 -21.81 0.17 -0.98
C SER A 260 -22.22 -1.24 -0.57
N HIS A 261 -21.55 -1.82 0.43
CA HIS A 261 -21.86 -3.12 1.02
C HIS A 261 -21.94 -2.99 2.55
N PRO A 262 -22.94 -3.60 3.20
CA PRO A 262 -23.07 -3.54 4.65
C PRO A 262 -21.87 -4.19 5.34
N LEU A 263 -21.63 -3.83 6.60
CA LEU A 263 -20.57 -4.44 7.41
C LEU A 263 -20.92 -5.86 7.89
N ASP A 264 -22.20 -6.20 7.89
CA ASP A 264 -22.73 -7.52 8.22
C ASP A 264 -23.75 -7.92 7.15
N ASP A 265 -23.43 -8.97 6.39
CA ASP A 265 -24.30 -9.57 5.37
C ASP A 265 -24.68 -11.02 5.68
N ARG A 266 -24.42 -11.49 6.92
CA ARG A 266 -24.68 -12.90 7.31
C ARG A 266 -26.17 -13.21 7.41
N VAL A 267 -27.00 -12.20 7.69
CA VAL A 267 -28.46 -12.37 7.87
C VAL A 267 -29.20 -12.50 6.52
N GLU A 268 -28.71 -11.83 5.47
CA GLU A 268 -29.34 -11.89 4.14
C GLU A 268 -29.14 -13.26 3.46
N GLN A 269 -28.12 -14.04 3.86
CA GLN A 269 -27.89 -15.38 3.32
C GLN A 269 -28.81 -16.45 3.90
N VAL A 270 -29.16 -16.40 5.19
CA VAL A 270 -30.08 -17.39 5.81
C VAL A 270 -31.50 -17.28 5.22
N ALA A 271 -31.85 -16.11 4.68
CA ALA A 271 -33.13 -15.89 4.01
C ALA A 271 -33.13 -16.24 2.51
N ALA A 272 -31.95 -16.52 1.92
CA ALA A 272 -31.76 -16.80 0.50
C ALA A 272 -31.40 -18.27 0.19
N GLU A 273 -31.18 -19.10 1.21
CA GLU A 273 -31.13 -20.57 1.15
C GLU A 273 -32.49 -21.20 1.50
#